data_AF-A0A1H6QY79-F1
#
_entry.id   AF-A0A1H6QY79-F1
#
_cell.length_a   1.000
_cell.length_b   1.000
_cell.length_c   1.000
_cell.angle_alpha   90.00
_cell.angle_beta   90.00
_cell.angle_gamma   90.00
#
_symmetry.space_group_name_H-M   'P 1'
#
loop_
_entity.id
_entity.type
_entity.pdbx_description
1 polymer ?
#
loop_
_entity_poly.entity_id
_entity_poly.type
_entity_poly.pdbx_seq_one_letter_code
_entity_poly.pdbx_strand_id
1 'polypeptide(L)'
;MTTQTEEIPALLITEHELIALIALAGTDAALRCQTLFRLDHASGAPLEQAGVSTLLERGLMKIDNDSLQPVGPAATVTAVLADATSWLETALVTPTSEHVSFMFGAEQGALLLNLNKYGVHELHPLTGSEGMIATAVQMADYYLNQAPDGFPAAATTRQHFNDGTSRAVHVKAEADGSLSIAAGEGENLKASPLSPEQFNARIRAGLEQYPG
;
A
#
# COMPACT_ATOMS: atom_id res chain seq x y z
N MET A 1 -0.43 35.27 -2.03
CA MET A 1 -0.32 34.13 -2.95
C MET A 1 -0.56 32.88 -2.14
N THR A 2 -1.76 32.32 -2.21
CA THR A 2 -2.06 30.99 -1.71
C THR A 2 -1.50 29.99 -2.71
N THR A 3 -0.45 29.27 -2.34
CA THR A 3 0.00 28.07 -3.06
C THR A 3 -1.14 27.08 -3.02
N GLN A 4 -1.91 26.97 -4.11
CA GLN A 4 -2.70 25.78 -4.36
C GLN A 4 -1.70 24.65 -4.55
N THR A 5 -1.63 23.75 -3.57
CA THR A 5 -0.99 22.45 -3.77
C THR A 5 -1.81 21.76 -4.85
N GLU A 6 -1.29 21.65 -6.07
CA GLU A 6 -1.91 20.81 -7.09
C GLU A 6 -1.96 19.38 -6.53
N GLU A 7 -3.17 18.87 -6.28
CA GLU A 7 -3.36 17.48 -5.93
C GLU A 7 -2.94 16.64 -7.14
N ILE A 8 -1.88 15.84 -6.98
CA ILE A 8 -1.44 14.93 -8.05
C ILE A 8 -2.52 13.84 -8.16
N PRO A 9 -3.21 13.72 -9.31
CA PRO A 9 -4.31 12.77 -9.45
C PRO A 9 -3.80 11.33 -9.38
N ALA A 10 -4.62 10.45 -8.82
CA ALA A 10 -4.35 9.02 -8.77
C ALA A 10 -4.18 8.45 -10.18
N LEU A 11 -3.20 7.56 -10.36
CA LEU A 11 -3.10 6.75 -11.55
C LEU A 11 -4.04 5.54 -11.42
N LEU A 12 -5.06 5.49 -12.29
CA LEU A 12 -5.85 4.27 -12.47
C LEU A 12 -5.03 3.26 -13.28
N ILE A 13 -4.87 2.05 -12.74
CA ILE A 13 -4.05 1.00 -13.37
C ILE A 13 -4.79 -0.34 -13.29
N THR A 14 -4.79 -1.10 -14.37
CA THR A 14 -5.36 -2.44 -14.34
C THR A 14 -4.37 -3.44 -13.73
N GLU A 15 -4.87 -4.60 -13.30
CA GLU A 15 -4.03 -5.68 -12.78
C GLU A 15 -2.92 -6.09 -13.78
N HIS A 16 -3.25 -6.25 -15.06
CA HIS A 16 -2.29 -6.64 -16.10
C HIS A 16 -1.28 -5.54 -16.43
N GLU A 17 -1.68 -4.26 -16.37
CA GLU A 17 -0.74 -3.15 -16.51
C GLU A 17 0.26 -3.13 -15.36
N LEU A 18 -0.19 -3.34 -14.13
CA LEU A 18 0.70 -3.41 -12.96
C LEU A 18 1.67 -4.60 -13.07
N ILE A 19 1.19 -5.77 -13.49
CA ILE A 19 2.02 -6.95 -13.78
C ILE A 19 3.08 -6.62 -14.85
N ALA A 20 2.70 -5.92 -15.92
CA ALA A 20 3.64 -5.52 -16.96
C ALA A 20 4.71 -4.53 -16.46
N LEU A 21 4.33 -3.56 -15.62
CA LEU A 21 5.31 -2.62 -15.03
C LEU A 21 6.27 -3.33 -14.07
N ILE A 22 5.79 -4.33 -13.31
CA ILE A 22 6.61 -5.18 -12.44
C ILE A 22 7.60 -6.00 -13.27
N ALA A 23 7.12 -6.67 -14.33
CA ALA A 23 7.96 -7.47 -15.22
C ALA A 23 9.02 -6.60 -15.93
N LEU A 24 8.64 -5.38 -16.33
CA LEU A 24 9.55 -4.42 -16.94
C LEU A 24 10.63 -3.91 -15.97
N ALA A 25 10.27 -3.68 -14.70
CA ALA A 25 11.24 -3.33 -13.67
C ALA A 25 12.28 -4.46 -13.47
N GLY A 26 11.83 -5.71 -13.45
CA GLY A 26 12.71 -6.89 -13.52
C GLY A 26 13.66 -7.06 -12.33
N THR A 27 13.37 -6.42 -11.19
CA THR A 27 14.18 -6.52 -9.96
C THR A 27 13.51 -7.40 -8.92
N ASP A 28 14.29 -7.93 -7.97
CA ASP A 28 13.77 -8.70 -6.83
C ASP A 28 12.80 -7.88 -5.98
N ALA A 29 13.01 -6.56 -5.88
CA ALA A 29 12.10 -5.65 -5.18
C ALA A 29 10.73 -5.57 -5.89
N ALA A 30 10.71 -5.48 -7.22
CA ALA A 30 9.48 -5.48 -8.00
C ALA A 30 8.74 -6.83 -7.88
N LEU A 31 9.46 -7.96 -7.93
CA LEU A 31 8.89 -9.28 -7.72
C LEU A 31 8.31 -9.44 -6.30
N ARG A 32 8.99 -8.88 -5.29
CA ARG A 32 8.46 -8.85 -3.93
C ARG A 32 7.14 -8.07 -3.84
N CYS A 33 7.05 -6.92 -4.53
CA CYS A 33 5.79 -6.19 -4.64
C CYS A 33 4.69 -7.07 -5.24
N GLN A 34 4.99 -7.83 -6.29
CA GLN A 34 4.04 -8.78 -6.91
C GLN A 34 3.45 -9.77 -5.91
N THR A 35 4.31 -10.38 -5.09
CA THR A 35 3.89 -11.33 -4.06
C THR A 35 3.07 -10.66 -2.96
N LEU A 36 3.48 -9.48 -2.49
CA LEU A 36 2.73 -8.74 -1.47
C LEU A 36 1.34 -8.33 -1.97
N PHE A 37 1.24 -7.90 -3.23
CA PHE A 37 -0.03 -7.52 -3.86
C PHE A 37 -0.88 -8.75 -4.26
N ARG A 38 -0.39 -9.97 -4.01
CA ARG A 38 -1.05 -11.24 -4.31
C ARG A 38 -1.30 -11.45 -5.81
N LEU A 39 -0.44 -10.89 -6.67
CA LEU A 39 -0.57 -10.95 -8.12
C LEU A 39 0.10 -12.18 -8.75
N ASP A 40 0.81 -12.98 -7.97
CA ASP A 40 1.56 -14.16 -8.47
C ASP A 40 0.68 -15.14 -9.27
N HIS A 41 -0.55 -15.35 -8.81
CA HIS A 41 -1.51 -16.25 -9.45
C HIS A 41 -1.92 -15.84 -10.87
N ALA A 42 -1.81 -14.55 -11.19
CA ALA A 42 -2.15 -13.96 -12.49
C ALA A 42 -0.90 -13.63 -13.32
N SER A 43 0.31 -13.68 -12.74
CA SER A 43 1.53 -13.31 -13.43
C SER A 43 1.91 -14.30 -14.55
N GLY A 44 2.52 -13.78 -15.63
CA GLY A 44 3.01 -14.55 -16.76
C GLY A 44 2.80 -13.89 -18.12
N ALA A 45 3.48 -14.45 -19.13
CA ALA A 45 3.60 -13.85 -20.47
C ALA A 45 2.28 -13.35 -21.11
N PRO A 46 1.13 -14.05 -21.03
CA PRO A 46 -0.11 -13.55 -21.62
C PRO A 46 -0.61 -12.24 -20.98
N LEU A 47 -0.55 -12.10 -19.66
CA LEU A 47 -1.02 -10.89 -18.97
C LEU A 47 0.02 -9.77 -19.01
N GLU A 48 1.32 -10.09 -19.02
CA GLU A 48 2.38 -9.11 -19.27
C GLU A 48 2.21 -8.47 -20.65
N GLN A 49 1.97 -9.25 -21.70
CA GLN A 49 1.77 -8.74 -23.07
C GLN A 49 0.48 -7.92 -23.21
N ALA A 50 -0.59 -8.34 -22.54
CA ALA A 50 -1.83 -7.57 -22.47
C ALA A 50 -1.59 -6.21 -21.78
N GLY A 51 -0.89 -6.21 -20.64
CA GLY A 51 -0.46 -5.01 -19.93
C GLY A 51 0.36 -4.05 -20.77
N VAL A 52 1.37 -4.55 -21.49
CA VAL A 52 2.16 -3.71 -22.41
C VAL A 52 1.26 -3.07 -23.47
N SER A 53 0.33 -3.85 -24.04
CA SER A 53 -0.56 -3.35 -25.10
C SER A 53 -1.50 -2.25 -24.58
N THR A 54 -2.06 -2.39 -23.39
CA THR A 54 -2.94 -1.37 -22.79
C THR A 54 -2.17 -0.13 -22.34
N LEU A 55 -0.96 -0.30 -21.79
CA LEU A 55 -0.09 0.83 -21.45
C LEU A 55 0.30 1.64 -22.69
N LEU A 56 0.59 0.99 -23.81
CA LEU A 56 0.87 1.65 -25.10
C LEU A 56 -0.35 2.44 -25.59
N GLU A 57 -1.53 1.83 -25.62
CA GLU A 57 -2.77 2.47 -26.07
C GLU A 57 -3.14 3.68 -25.21
N ARG A 58 -2.89 3.60 -23.90
CA ARG A 58 -3.14 4.70 -22.96
C ARG A 58 -2.05 5.76 -22.94
N GLY A 59 -0.99 5.61 -23.74
CA GLY A 59 0.15 6.54 -23.76
C GLY A 59 0.93 6.55 -22.45
N LEU A 60 0.87 5.47 -21.66
CA LEU A 60 1.67 5.24 -20.44
C LEU A 60 2.94 4.43 -20.71
N MET A 61 3.10 3.94 -21.93
CA MET A 61 4.32 3.31 -22.42
C MET A 61 4.59 3.78 -23.85
N LYS A 62 5.86 3.79 -24.25
CA LYS A 62 6.29 4.05 -25.62
C LYS A 62 7.34 3.03 -26.05
N ILE A 63 7.49 2.89 -27.36
CA ILE A 63 8.63 2.18 -27.96
C ILE A 63 9.66 3.25 -28.35
N ASP A 64 10.88 3.12 -27.83
CA ASP A 64 11.99 4.02 -28.10
C ASP A 64 13.26 3.20 -28.36
N ASN A 65 13.86 3.35 -29.54
CA ASN A 65 15.00 2.56 -30.02
C ASN A 65 14.82 1.04 -29.79
N ASP A 66 13.68 0.49 -30.23
CA ASP A 66 13.30 -0.92 -30.08
C ASP A 66 13.18 -1.41 -28.62
N SER A 67 13.09 -0.49 -27.65
CA SER A 67 12.87 -0.81 -26.24
C SER A 67 11.54 -0.25 -25.72
N LEU A 68 10.87 -0.98 -24.84
CA LEU A 68 9.69 -0.50 -24.13
C LEU A 68 10.12 0.43 -22.99
N GLN A 69 9.56 1.63 -22.95
CA GLN A 69 9.86 2.64 -21.94
C GLN A 69 8.55 3.13 -21.32
N PRO A 70 8.38 3.04 -19.99
CA PRO A 70 7.22 3.63 -19.33
C PRO A 70 7.34 5.16 -19.40
N VAL A 71 6.20 5.84 -19.48
CA VAL A 71 6.14 7.31 -19.60
C VAL A 71 5.14 7.91 -18.62
N GLY A 72 5.36 9.19 -18.30
CA GLY A 72 4.50 9.92 -17.37
C GLY A 72 4.42 9.22 -16.01
N PRO A 73 3.22 9.11 -15.40
CA PRO A 73 3.05 8.46 -14.10
C PRO A 73 3.53 7.00 -14.05
N ALA A 74 3.44 6.25 -15.15
CA ALA A 74 3.89 4.86 -15.17
C ALA A 74 5.42 4.75 -15.00
N ALA A 75 6.19 5.74 -15.46
CA ALA A 75 7.64 5.75 -15.25
C ALA A 75 7.99 5.86 -13.76
N THR A 76 7.27 6.70 -13.02
CA THR A 76 7.42 6.81 -11.56
C THR A 76 7.05 5.50 -10.87
N VAL A 77 5.95 4.86 -11.29
CA VAL A 77 5.53 3.57 -10.74
C VAL A 77 6.59 2.49 -10.96
N THR A 78 7.08 2.34 -12.20
CA THR A 78 8.14 1.38 -12.51
C THR A 78 9.41 1.66 -11.71
N ALA A 79 9.82 2.93 -11.58
CA ALA A 79 11.01 3.28 -10.81
C ALA A 79 10.87 2.95 -9.32
N VAL A 80 9.73 3.27 -8.70
CA VAL A 80 9.50 2.94 -7.28
C VAL A 80 9.39 1.43 -7.07
N LEU A 81 8.77 0.69 -7.99
CA LEU A 81 8.74 -0.78 -7.94
C LEU A 81 10.15 -1.37 -8.02
N ALA A 82 10.99 -0.85 -8.92
CA ALA A 82 12.34 -1.35 -9.16
C ALA A 82 13.24 -1.22 -7.92
N ASP A 83 13.11 -0.11 -7.18
CA ASP A 83 14.00 0.26 -6.07
C ASP A 83 13.32 0.19 -4.70
N ALA A 84 12.15 -0.44 -4.58
CA ALA A 84 11.42 -0.48 -3.32
C ALA A 84 12.27 -1.13 -2.20
N THR A 85 12.37 -0.46 -1.07
CA THR A 85 13.07 -0.94 0.14
C THR A 85 12.18 -0.96 1.38
N SER A 86 10.95 -0.48 1.27
CA SER A 86 9.98 -0.40 2.36
C SER A 86 8.60 -0.81 1.84
N TRP A 87 7.89 -1.64 2.61
CA TRP A 87 6.53 -2.07 2.29
C TRP A 87 5.65 -2.08 3.54
N LEU A 88 4.43 -1.62 3.37
CA LEU A 88 3.42 -1.54 4.41
C LEU A 88 2.09 -2.04 3.86
N GLU A 89 1.42 -2.95 4.55
CA GLU A 89 0.05 -3.38 4.25
C GLU A 89 -0.87 -2.77 5.31
N THR A 90 -2.01 -2.22 4.90
CA THR A 90 -3.07 -1.75 5.81
C THR A 90 -4.38 -2.39 5.43
N ALA A 91 -4.95 -3.14 6.36
CA ALA A 91 -6.27 -3.77 6.24
C ALA A 91 -7.24 -3.09 7.22
N LEU A 92 -8.38 -2.66 6.70
CA LEU A 92 -9.43 -1.96 7.44
C LEU A 92 -10.71 -2.76 7.30
N VAL A 93 -11.33 -3.09 8.43
CA VAL A 93 -12.52 -3.96 8.49
C VAL A 93 -13.60 -3.26 9.30
N THR A 94 -14.81 -3.23 8.73
CA THR A 94 -16.04 -2.78 9.37
C THR A 94 -17.09 -3.91 9.26
N PRO A 95 -18.30 -3.76 9.81
CA PRO A 95 -19.34 -4.79 9.68
C PRO A 95 -19.77 -5.07 8.24
N THR A 96 -19.58 -4.12 7.31
CA THR A 96 -20.06 -4.24 5.92
C THR A 96 -18.97 -4.07 4.87
N SER A 97 -17.76 -3.68 5.23
CA SER A 97 -16.67 -3.50 4.26
C SER A 97 -15.31 -3.98 4.77
N GLU A 98 -14.48 -4.38 3.82
CA GLU A 98 -13.07 -4.68 4.01
C GLU A 98 -12.29 -3.93 2.92
N HIS A 99 -11.26 -3.22 3.33
CA HIS A 99 -10.37 -2.49 2.44
C HIS A 99 -8.93 -2.86 2.76
N VAL A 100 -8.19 -3.30 1.74
CA VAL A 100 -6.77 -3.60 1.86
C VAL A 100 -6.00 -2.69 0.91
N SER A 101 -5.02 -2.01 1.47
CA SER A 101 -4.13 -1.13 0.74
C SER A 101 -2.68 -1.52 1.00
N PHE A 102 -1.86 -1.37 -0.03
CA PHE A 102 -0.43 -1.61 0.05
C PHE A 102 0.30 -0.31 -0.19
N MET A 103 1.34 -0.04 0.57
CA MET A 103 2.24 1.07 0.33
C MET A 103 3.63 0.51 0.13
N PHE A 104 4.36 1.08 -0.80
CA PHE A 104 5.73 0.69 -1.09
C PHE A 104 6.56 1.92 -1.45
N GLY A 105 7.80 1.95 -0.99
CA GLY A 105 8.63 3.13 -1.06
C GLY A 105 10.08 2.82 -1.39
N ALA A 106 10.67 3.74 -2.14
CA ALA A 106 12.07 3.83 -2.49
C ALA A 106 12.60 5.22 -2.05
N GLU A 107 13.90 5.47 -2.21
CA GLU A 107 14.50 6.77 -1.86
C GLU A 107 13.86 7.93 -2.62
N GLN A 108 13.53 7.72 -3.90
CA GLN A 108 12.95 8.71 -4.81
C GLN A 108 11.46 8.97 -4.60
N GLY A 109 10.75 8.17 -3.79
CA GLY A 109 9.32 8.34 -3.56
C GLY A 109 8.61 7.09 -3.07
N ALA A 110 7.34 7.23 -2.72
CA ALA A 110 6.48 6.13 -2.29
C ALA A 110 5.11 6.19 -2.96
N LEU A 111 4.43 5.06 -2.97
CA LEU A 111 3.12 4.88 -3.59
C LEU A 111 2.17 4.17 -2.63
N LEU A 112 0.91 4.57 -2.65
CA LEU A 112 -0.23 3.85 -2.07
C LEU A 112 -0.99 3.18 -3.21
N LEU A 113 -1.09 1.86 -3.16
CA LEU A 113 -1.91 1.00 -4.02
C LEU A 113 -3.19 0.61 -3.28
N ASN A 114 -4.32 1.07 -3.77
CA ASN A 114 -5.64 0.59 -3.34
C ASN A 114 -6.11 -0.49 -4.32
N LEU A 115 -6.23 -1.72 -3.83
CA LEU A 115 -6.76 -2.81 -4.65
C LEU A 115 -8.27 -2.70 -4.77
N ASN A 116 -8.78 -3.10 -5.93
CA ASN A 116 -10.20 -3.09 -6.24
C ASN A 116 -10.56 -4.46 -6.80
N LYS A 117 -11.68 -5.02 -6.34
CA LYS A 117 -12.20 -6.33 -6.75
C LYS A 117 -12.51 -6.46 -8.24
N TYR A 118 -12.60 -5.34 -8.97
CA TYR A 118 -12.87 -5.34 -10.42
C TYR A 118 -11.59 -5.26 -11.28
N GLY A 119 -10.40 -5.32 -10.68
CA GLY A 119 -9.13 -5.36 -11.42
C GLY A 119 -8.65 -4.01 -11.97
N VAL A 120 -9.25 -2.90 -11.52
CA VAL A 120 -8.79 -1.52 -11.77
C VAL A 120 -8.43 -0.87 -10.44
N HIS A 121 -7.15 -0.70 -10.20
CA HIS A 121 -6.56 -0.22 -8.95
C HIS A 121 -6.23 1.27 -9.03
N GLU A 122 -6.01 1.87 -7.87
CA GLU A 122 -5.58 3.27 -7.77
C GLU A 122 -4.19 3.34 -7.17
N LEU A 123 -3.30 4.09 -7.82
CA LEU A 123 -1.97 4.43 -7.33
C LEU A 123 -1.90 5.91 -6.99
N HIS A 124 -1.65 6.19 -5.72
CA HIS A 124 -1.52 7.55 -5.20
C HIS A 124 -0.06 7.81 -4.79
N PRO A 125 0.56 8.92 -5.21
CA PRO A 125 1.90 9.28 -4.76
C PRO A 125 1.91 9.69 -3.29
N LEU A 126 2.96 9.29 -2.59
CA LEU A 126 3.21 9.61 -1.19
C LEU A 126 4.58 10.26 -0.99
N THR A 127 4.75 10.99 0.12
CA THR A 127 6.01 11.62 0.51
C THR A 127 6.96 10.62 1.19
N GLY A 128 7.50 9.67 0.42
CA GLY A 128 8.48 8.69 0.90
C GLY A 128 7.98 7.79 2.04
N SER A 129 8.91 7.15 2.77
CA SER A 129 8.61 6.18 3.83
C SER A 129 7.83 6.77 5.01
N GLU A 130 8.18 7.98 5.45
CA GLU A 130 7.45 8.68 6.51
C GLU A 130 6.01 9.02 6.07
N GLY A 131 5.82 9.33 4.78
CA GLY A 131 4.51 9.49 4.18
C GLY A 131 3.68 8.21 4.23
N MET A 132 4.28 7.03 4.06
CA MET A 132 3.58 5.74 4.17
C MET A 132 3.02 5.52 5.58
N ILE A 133 3.86 5.66 6.61
CA ILE A 133 3.43 5.44 8.00
C ILE A 133 2.37 6.47 8.39
N ALA A 134 2.58 7.75 8.07
CA ALA A 134 1.62 8.80 8.34
C ALA A 134 0.26 8.51 7.67
N THR A 135 0.27 8.07 6.41
CA THR A 135 -0.95 7.73 5.67
C THR A 135 -1.67 6.54 6.30
N ALA A 136 -0.95 5.47 6.66
CA ALA A 136 -1.56 4.30 7.30
C ALA A 136 -2.20 4.64 8.66
N VAL A 137 -1.54 5.48 9.47
CA VAL A 137 -2.11 5.97 10.73
C VAL A 137 -3.35 6.81 10.49
N GLN A 138 -3.35 7.70 9.48
CA GLN A 138 -4.51 8.51 9.13
C GLN A 138 -5.69 7.65 8.65
N MET A 139 -5.43 6.64 7.82
CA MET A 139 -6.44 5.70 7.36
C MET A 139 -7.06 4.92 8.53
N ALA A 140 -6.23 4.41 9.43
CA ALA A 140 -6.68 3.70 10.63
C ALA A 140 -7.49 4.61 11.55
N ASP A 141 -7.01 5.84 11.82
CA ASP A 141 -7.69 6.82 12.67
C ASP A 141 -9.07 7.18 12.11
N TYR A 142 -9.14 7.46 10.80
CA TYR A 142 -10.39 7.75 10.12
C TYR A 142 -11.39 6.59 10.25
N TYR A 143 -10.98 5.35 9.92
CA TYR A 143 -11.88 4.19 9.98
C TYR A 143 -12.35 3.86 11.39
N LEU A 144 -11.48 4.00 12.38
CA LEU A 144 -11.78 3.62 13.75
C LEU A 144 -12.56 4.70 14.52
N ASN A 145 -12.36 5.98 14.21
CA ASN A 145 -13.09 7.07 14.88
C ASN A 145 -14.39 7.42 14.17
N GLN A 146 -14.39 7.44 12.84
CA GLN A 146 -15.61 7.78 12.08
C GLN A 146 -16.53 6.58 11.90
N ALA A 147 -15.96 5.36 11.88
CA ALA A 147 -16.67 4.10 11.66
C ALA A 147 -17.80 4.26 10.63
N PRO A 148 -17.48 4.61 9.36
CA PRO A 148 -18.47 5.03 8.38
C PRO A 148 -19.58 3.98 8.16
N ASP A 149 -19.25 2.71 8.40
CA ASP A 149 -20.14 1.55 8.29
C ASP A 149 -20.60 0.98 9.65
N GLY A 150 -20.28 1.69 10.73
CA GLY A 150 -20.58 1.31 12.12
C GLY A 150 -19.48 0.50 12.82
N PHE A 151 -19.73 0.23 14.10
CA PHE A 151 -18.88 -0.56 14.98
C PHE A 151 -19.38 -2.02 15.09
N PRO A 152 -18.51 -2.98 15.44
CA PRO A 152 -17.07 -2.85 15.69
C PRO A 152 -16.28 -2.60 14.40
N ALA A 153 -15.13 -1.94 14.54
CA ALA A 153 -14.19 -1.69 13.44
C ALA A 153 -12.78 -2.12 13.86
N ALA A 154 -11.97 -2.52 12.88
CA ALA A 154 -10.59 -2.92 13.11
C ALA A 154 -9.67 -2.37 12.01
N ALA A 155 -8.47 -1.96 12.40
CA ALA A 155 -7.39 -1.60 11.50
C ALA A 155 -6.17 -2.48 11.84
N THR A 156 -5.58 -3.09 10.82
CA THR A 156 -4.31 -3.78 10.93
C THR A 156 -3.32 -3.11 9.99
N THR A 157 -2.20 -2.66 10.52
CA THR A 157 -1.09 -2.14 9.72
C THR A 157 0.12 -3.05 9.91
N ARG A 158 0.71 -3.53 8.82
CA ARG A 158 1.81 -4.49 8.81
C ARG A 158 2.98 -3.94 8.01
N GLN A 159 4.13 -3.78 8.66
CA GLN A 159 5.39 -3.42 8.01
C GLN A 159 6.16 -4.68 7.65
N HIS A 160 6.66 -4.75 6.41
CA HIS A 160 7.49 -5.86 5.95
C HIS A 160 8.94 -5.40 5.81
N PHE A 161 9.89 -6.24 6.25
CA PHE A 161 11.32 -5.92 6.27
C PHE A 161 12.11 -6.74 5.24
N ASN A 162 13.31 -6.29 4.87
CA ASN A 162 14.16 -6.94 3.86
C ASN A 162 14.54 -8.39 4.18
N ASP A 163 14.58 -8.77 5.45
CA ASP A 163 14.88 -10.14 5.89
C ASP A 163 13.68 -11.12 5.77
N GLY A 164 12.55 -10.65 5.23
CA GLY A 164 11.33 -11.44 5.08
C GLY A 164 10.45 -11.46 6.32
N THR A 165 10.88 -10.85 7.43
CA THR A 165 10.04 -10.69 8.62
C THR A 165 9.02 -9.56 8.43
N SER A 166 8.01 -9.53 9.30
CA SER A 166 7.06 -8.43 9.39
C SER A 166 6.75 -8.08 10.83
N ARG A 167 6.11 -6.93 11.00
CA ARG A 167 5.54 -6.45 12.26
C ARG A 167 4.14 -5.93 12.00
N ALA A 168 3.15 -6.44 12.72
CA ALA A 168 1.79 -5.94 12.66
C ALA A 168 1.40 -5.16 13.91
N VAL A 169 0.59 -4.13 13.71
CA VAL A 169 -0.17 -3.43 14.73
C VAL A 169 -1.64 -3.61 14.42
N HIS A 170 -2.38 -4.10 15.39
CA HIS A 170 -3.82 -4.30 15.33
C HIS A 170 -4.47 -3.32 16.29
N VAL A 171 -5.37 -2.50 15.77
CA VAL A 171 -6.21 -1.61 16.57
C VAL A 171 -7.67 -1.98 16.33
N LYS A 172 -8.43 -2.13 17.42
CA LYS A 172 -9.84 -2.47 17.37
C LYS A 172 -10.65 -1.43 18.11
N ALA A 173 -11.73 -0.98 17.50
CA ALA A 173 -12.80 -0.22 18.13
C ALA A 173 -13.96 -1.15 18.46
N GLU A 174 -14.35 -1.19 19.74
CA GLU A 174 -15.52 -1.93 20.20
C GLU A 174 -16.83 -1.17 19.90
N ALA A 175 -17.98 -1.79 20.18
CA ALA A 175 -19.30 -1.19 19.93
C ALA A 175 -19.55 0.13 20.68
N ASP A 176 -18.84 0.38 21.78
CA ASP A 176 -18.89 1.61 22.57
C ASP A 176 -17.85 2.67 22.12
N GLY A 177 -17.09 2.37 21.05
CA GLY A 177 -16.01 3.22 20.55
C GLY A 177 -14.71 3.13 21.35
N SER A 178 -14.62 2.29 22.38
CA SER A 178 -13.37 2.08 23.10
C SER A 178 -12.34 1.40 22.21
N LEU A 179 -11.10 1.90 22.27
CA LEU A 179 -10.00 1.39 21.44
C LEU A 179 -9.10 0.45 22.24
N SER A 180 -8.66 -0.61 21.57
CA SER A 180 -7.61 -1.50 22.05
C SER A 180 -6.54 -1.69 20.98
N ILE A 181 -5.30 -1.93 21.42
CA ILE A 181 -4.14 -2.14 20.55
C ILE A 181 -3.36 -3.39 20.96
N ALA A 182 -2.93 -4.14 19.96
CA ALA A 182 -1.97 -5.23 20.08
C ALA A 182 -0.89 -5.05 18.99
N ALA A 183 0.36 -5.38 19.29
CA ALA A 183 1.47 -5.31 18.34
C ALA A 183 2.30 -6.59 18.40
N GLY A 184 2.79 -7.05 17.24
CA GLY A 184 3.59 -8.26 17.12
C GLY A 184 3.18 -9.11 15.92
N GLU A 185 3.61 -10.37 15.93
CA GLU A 185 3.29 -11.37 14.92
C GLU A 185 2.63 -12.59 15.56
N GLY A 186 1.73 -13.24 14.83
CA GLY A 186 1.04 -14.46 15.27
C GLY A 186 -0.33 -14.22 15.93
N GLU A 187 -0.89 -15.30 16.48
CA GLU A 187 -2.21 -15.31 17.11
C GLU A 187 -2.14 -15.00 18.61
N ASN A 188 -3.25 -14.57 19.21
CA ASN A 188 -3.40 -14.32 20.64
C ASN A 188 -2.47 -13.22 21.21
N LEU A 189 -2.17 -12.19 20.41
CA LEU A 189 -1.44 -11.01 20.88
C LEU A 189 -2.17 -10.35 22.06
N LYS A 190 -1.40 -9.94 23.07
CA LYS A 190 -1.96 -9.29 24.26
C LYS A 190 -2.43 -7.88 23.92
N ALA A 191 -3.74 -7.70 23.83
CA ALA A 191 -4.34 -6.39 23.66
C ALA A 191 -4.22 -5.55 24.94
N SER A 192 -4.11 -4.23 24.76
CA SER A 192 -4.11 -3.23 25.82
C SER A 192 -5.01 -2.06 25.43
N PRO A 193 -5.62 -1.35 26.39
CA PRO A 193 -6.40 -0.15 26.07
C PRO A 193 -5.56 0.88 25.31
N LEU A 194 -6.17 1.55 24.34
CA LEU A 194 -5.56 2.63 23.57
C LEU A 194 -6.37 3.91 23.78
N SER A 195 -5.71 4.98 24.23
CA SER A 195 -6.36 6.29 24.29
C SER A 195 -6.15 7.05 22.97
N PRO A 196 -7.10 7.93 22.57
CA PRO A 196 -6.96 8.73 21.35
C PRO A 196 -5.65 9.54 21.29
N GLU A 197 -5.24 10.14 22.42
CA GLU A 197 -3.99 10.91 22.52
C GLU A 197 -2.72 10.09 22.23
N GLN A 198 -2.79 8.77 22.45
CA GLN A 198 -1.68 7.85 22.26
C GLN A 198 -1.73 7.13 20.90
N PHE A 199 -2.81 7.28 20.12
CA PHE A 199 -3.09 6.49 18.92
C PHE A 199 -1.91 6.48 17.95
N ASN A 200 -1.50 7.67 17.50
CA ASN A 200 -0.42 7.82 16.53
C ASN A 200 0.92 7.28 17.06
N ALA A 201 1.31 7.72 18.27
CA ALA A 201 2.58 7.34 18.87
C ALA A 201 2.70 5.82 19.11
N ARG A 202 1.60 5.18 19.52
CA ARG A 202 1.58 3.73 19.80
C ARG A 202 1.61 2.88 18.54
N ILE A 203 0.93 3.30 17.47
CA ILE A 203 0.99 2.59 16.18
C ILE A 203 2.40 2.69 15.61
N ARG A 204 2.98 3.90 15.56
CA ARG A 204 4.36 4.10 15.08
C ARG A 204 5.36 3.26 15.85
N ALA A 205 5.32 3.32 17.18
CA ALA A 205 6.19 2.52 18.04
C ALA A 205 6.03 1.01 17.79
N GLY A 206 4.81 0.53 17.52
CA GLY A 206 4.55 -0.87 17.22
C GLY A 206 5.11 -1.33 15.86
N LEU A 207 5.19 -0.44 14.87
CA LEU A 207 5.75 -0.70 13.54
C LEU A 207 7.29 -0.59 13.53
N GLU A 208 7.85 0.39 14.25
CA GLU A 208 9.28 0.72 14.22
C GLU A 208 10.14 -0.11 15.19
N GLN A 209 9.57 -0.68 16.26
CA GLN A 209 10.35 -1.44 17.24
C GLN A 209 10.81 -2.79 16.71
N TYR A 210 12.10 -2.84 16.34
CA TYR A 210 12.83 -4.08 16.10
C TYR A 210 13.07 -4.80 17.45
N PRO A 211 12.74 -6.10 17.59
CA PRO A 211 13.32 -6.87 18.68
C PRO A 211 14.78 -7.10 18.30
N GLY A 212 15.71 -6.55 19.08
CA GLY A 212 17.10 -6.99 19.01
C GLY A 212 17.23 -8.50 19.24
#